data_AF-A0AAV4JAB6-F1
#
_entry.id   AF-A0AAV4JAB6-F1
#
_cell.length_a   1.000
_cell.length_b   1.000
_cell.length_c   1.000
_cell.angle_alpha   90.00
_cell.angle_beta   90.00
_cell.angle_gamma   90.00
#
_symmetry.space_group_name_H-M   'P 1'
#
loop_
_entity.id
_entity.type
_entity.pdbx_description
1 polymer ?
#
loop_
_entity_poly.entity_id
_entity_poly.type
_entity_poly.pdbx_seq_one_letter_code
_entity_poly.pdbx_strand_id
1 'polypeptide(L)'
;MVQKKIQTFEMWCYRRLLKVPWTEKKTNKEIIQIADVGERLLQQLMKRKLGYAGLISRGSSGPLLQLLLEGKIEGKRGQGRARRNWVDDFKE
;
A
#
# COMPACT_ATOMS: atom_id res chain seq x y z
N MET A 1 -2.40 -3.45 7.96
CA MET A 1 -1.28 -4.40 8.21
C MET A 1 -0.17 -4.34 7.15
N VAL A 2 -0.51 -4.27 5.86
CA VAL A 2 0.47 -4.21 4.76
C VAL A 2 1.25 -2.88 4.74
N GLN A 3 0.58 -1.75 4.99
CA GLN A 3 1.21 -0.42 5.05
C GLN A 3 2.40 -0.35 6.02
N LYS A 4 2.23 -0.87 7.25
CA LYS A 4 3.30 -0.89 8.25
C LYS A 4 4.50 -1.72 7.76
N LYS A 5 4.26 -2.88 7.14
CA LYS A 5 5.32 -3.72 6.57
C LYS A 5 6.09 -3.00 5.45
N ILE A 6 5.39 -2.29 4.57
CA ILE A 6 6.01 -1.49 3.51
C ILE A 6 6.85 -0.37 4.12
N GLN A 7 6.34 0.35 5.11
CA GLN A 7 7.11 1.40 5.79
C GLN A 7 8.35 0.84 6.50
N THR A 8 8.24 -0.31 7.18
CA THR A 8 9.40 -0.98 7.78
C THR A 8 10.42 -1.41 6.71
N PHE A 9 9.95 -1.93 5.57
CA PHE A 9 10.79 -2.29 4.44
C PHE A 9 11.53 -1.08 3.86
N GLU A 10 10.82 0.03 3.61
CA GLU A 10 11.44 1.30 3.18
C GLU A 10 12.55 1.74 4.14
N MET A 11 12.27 1.72 5.45
CA MET A 11 13.25 2.12 6.46
C MET A 11 14.47 1.21 6.49
N TRP A 12 14.29 -0.09 6.25
CA TRP A 12 15.38 -1.05 6.13
C TRP A 12 16.23 -0.78 4.88
N CYS A 13 15.59 -0.51 3.74
CA CYS A 13 16.26 -0.13 2.50
C CYS A 13 17.10 1.14 2.67
N TYR A 14 16.54 2.20 3.25
CA TYR A 14 17.27 3.46 3.47
C TYR A 14 18.47 3.28 4.39
N ARG A 15 18.32 2.57 5.51
CA ARG A 15 19.46 2.29 6.41
C ARG A 15 20.57 1.51 5.71
N ARG A 16 20.21 0.57 4.85
CA ARG A 16 21.18 -0.24 4.10
C ARG A 16 21.88 0.55 2.99
N LEU A 17 21.13 1.37 2.24
CA LEU A 17 21.68 2.25 1.19
C LEU A 17 22.61 3.31 1.76
N LEU A 18 22.19 3.97 2.84
CA LEU A 18 22.96 5.01 3.52
C LEU A 18 24.07 4.45 4.44
N LYS A 19 24.17 3.11 4.55
CA LYS A 19 25.14 2.41 5.41
C LYS A 19 25.15 2.91 6.86
N VAL A 20 23.98 3.23 7.41
CA VAL A 20 23.83 3.76 8.77
C VAL A 20 24.13 2.66 9.78
N PRO A 21 25.18 2.79 10.61
CA PRO A 21 25.46 1.80 11.64
C PRO A 21 24.42 1.90 12.77
N TRP A 22 24.10 0.78 13.40
CA TRP A 22 23.12 0.76 14.51
C TRP A 22 23.57 1.59 15.72
N THR A 23 24.87 1.79 15.87
CA THR A 23 25.50 2.59 16.94
C THR A 23 25.14 4.06 16.88
N GLU A 24 24.82 4.58 15.69
CA GLU A 24 24.45 5.98 15.48
C GLU A 24 23.06 6.30 16.07
N LYS A 25 22.25 5.27 16.39
CA LYS A 25 20.91 5.38 16.99
C LYS A 25 19.99 6.42 16.33
N LYS A 26 20.16 6.65 15.04
CA LYS A 26 19.35 7.60 14.26
C LYS A 26 17.88 7.22 14.23
N THR A 27 17.04 8.22 14.43
CA THR A 27 15.58 8.09 14.37
C THR A 27 15.12 7.87 12.92
N ASN A 28 13.92 7.29 12.76
CA ASN A 28 13.37 7.08 11.42
C ASN A 28 13.13 8.40 10.67
N LYS A 29 12.85 9.50 11.38
CA LYS A 29 12.63 10.82 10.78
C LYS A 29 13.92 11.38 10.17
N GLU A 30 15.03 11.31 10.90
CA GLU A 30 16.34 11.76 10.43
C GLU A 30 16.80 10.96 9.20
N ILE A 31 16.60 9.64 9.21
CA ILE A 31 16.98 8.80 8.07
C ILE A 31 16.19 9.17 6.81
N ILE A 32 14.90 9.50 6.96
CA ILE A 32 14.08 9.97 5.84
C ILE A 32 14.59 11.33 5.32
N GLN A 33 14.98 12.25 6.21
CA GLN A 33 15.58 13.53 5.81
C GLN A 33 16.91 13.35 5.07
N ILE A 34 17.78 12.48 5.57
CA ILE A 34 19.09 12.19 4.95
C ILE A 34 18.91 11.51 3.59
N ALA A 35 17.90 10.64 3.45
CA ALA A 35 17.64 9.96 2.20
C ALA A 35 17.10 10.89 1.11
N ASP A 36 16.64 12.10 1.47
CA ASP A 36 16.09 13.14 0.58
C ASP A 36 15.15 12.59 -0.50
N VAL A 37 14.24 11.70 -0.09
CA VAL A 37 13.36 11.01 -1.03
C VAL A 37 12.10 11.84 -1.26
N GLY A 38 11.92 12.34 -2.48
CA GLY A 38 10.78 13.17 -2.85
C GLY A 38 9.42 12.49 -2.68
N GLU A 39 9.26 11.24 -3.13
CA GLU A 39 8.02 10.48 -2.93
C GLU A 39 8.28 9.08 -2.38
N ARG A 40 7.57 8.72 -1.29
CA ARG A 40 7.74 7.41 -0.65
C ARG A 40 7.09 6.30 -1.49
N LEU A 41 7.68 5.11 -1.48
CA LEU A 41 7.16 3.93 -2.17
C LEU A 41 5.70 3.64 -1.79
N LEU A 42 5.35 3.77 -0.51
CA LEU A 42 3.97 3.61 -0.06
C LEU A 42 3.02 4.59 -0.78
N GLN A 43 3.41 5.86 -0.90
CA GLN A 43 2.60 6.88 -1.57
C GLN A 43 2.44 6.58 -3.06
N GLN A 44 3.52 6.15 -3.72
CA GLN A 44 3.47 5.73 -5.13
C GLN A 44 2.56 4.51 -5.33
N LEU A 45 2.63 3.53 -4.44
CA LEU A 45 1.75 2.36 -4.47
C LEU A 45 0.29 2.76 -4.27
N MET A 46 0.00 3.68 -3.33
CA MET A 46 -1.34 4.19 -3.10
C MET A 46 -1.88 4.94 -4.33
N LYS A 47 -1.07 5.80 -4.97
CA LYS A 47 -1.45 6.49 -6.20
C LYS A 47 -1.76 5.51 -7.34
N ARG A 48 -0.89 4.51 -7.55
CA ARG A 48 -1.11 3.48 -8.57
C ARG A 48 -2.37 2.66 -8.29
N LYS A 49 -2.56 2.28 -7.02
CA LYS A 49 -3.74 1.55 -6.54
C LYS A 49 -5.02 2.34 -6.81
N LEU A 50 -5.02 3.64 -6.52
CA LEU A 50 -6.14 4.53 -6.77
C LEU A 50 -6.39 4.74 -8.26
N GLY A 51 -5.34 4.95 -9.05
CA GLY A 51 -5.45 5.08 -10.52
C GLY A 51 -6.06 3.83 -11.16
N TYR A 52 -5.65 2.65 -10.70
CA TYR A 52 -6.22 1.39 -11.14
C TYR A 52 -7.70 1.24 -10.76
N ALA A 53 -8.05 1.62 -9.52
CA ALA A 53 -9.45 1.65 -9.09
C ALA A 53 -10.29 2.60 -9.94
N GLY A 54 -9.78 3.81 -10.22
CA GLY A 54 -10.45 4.79 -11.09
C GLY A 54 -10.66 4.28 -12.52
N LEU A 55 -9.70 3.53 -13.08
CA LEU A 55 -9.83 2.90 -14.39
C LEU A 55 -10.97 1.86 -14.43
N ILE A 56 -11.07 1.04 -13.36
CA ILE A 56 -12.14 0.05 -13.21
C ILE A 56 -13.49 0.76 -13.07
N SER A 57 -13.58 1.81 -12.24
CA SER A 57 -14.81 2.58 -12.04
C SER A 57 -15.31 3.30 -13.29
N ARG A 58 -14.43 3.58 -14.28
CA ARG A 58 -14.82 4.15 -15.57
C ARG A 58 -15.38 3.13 -16.58
N GLY A 59 -15.40 1.84 -16.25
CA GLY A 59 -15.97 0.79 -17.09
C GLY A 59 -15.02 0.20 -18.13
N SER A 60 -13.78 0.69 -18.22
CA SER A 60 -12.75 0.22 -19.17
C SER A 60 -12.34 -1.24 -18.99
N SER A 61 -12.60 -1.82 -17.81
CA SER A 61 -12.12 -3.15 -17.40
C SER A 61 -13.23 -4.21 -17.31
N GLY A 62 -14.46 -3.87 -17.68
CA GLY A 62 -15.61 -4.80 -17.69
C GLY A 62 -16.32 -5.01 -16.35
N PRO A 63 -17.56 -5.55 -16.37
CA PRO A 63 -18.47 -5.60 -15.21
C PRO A 63 -17.98 -6.52 -14.08
N LEU A 64 -17.21 -7.57 -14.41
CA LEU A 64 -16.67 -8.51 -13.42
C LEU A 64 -15.66 -7.86 -12.48
N LEU A 65 -14.73 -7.06 -13.02
CA LEU A 65 -13.70 -6.39 -12.22
C LEU A 65 -14.30 -5.31 -11.34
N GLN A 66 -15.35 -4.63 -11.80
CA GLN A 66 -16.13 -3.69 -11.00
C GLN A 66 -16.82 -4.40 -9.82
N LEU A 67 -17.50 -5.51 -10.08
CA LEU A 67 -18.17 -6.30 -9.04
C LEU A 67 -17.18 -6.87 -8.01
N LEU A 68 -15.99 -7.29 -8.45
CA LEU A 68 -14.91 -7.73 -7.59
C LEU A 68 -14.39 -6.60 -6.69
N LEU A 69 -14.20 -5.40 -7.24
CA LEU A 69 -13.66 -4.25 -6.53
C LEU A 69 -14.66 -3.68 -5.52
N GLU A 70 -15.95 -3.63 -5.87
CA GLU A 70 -17.04 -3.23 -4.98
C GLU A 70 -17.29 -4.27 -3.87
N GLY A 71 -16.97 -5.54 -4.12
CA GLY A 71 -17.13 -6.63 -3.15
C GLY A 71 -18.58 -6.94 -2.80
N LYS A 72 -19.54 -6.39 -3.55
CA LYS A 72 -20.99 -6.60 -3.43
C LYS A 72 -21.42 -7.88 -4.14
N ILE A 73 -20.84 -9.01 -3.72
CA ILE A 73 -21.31 -10.31 -4.18
C ILE A 73 -22.44 -10.73 -3.25
N GLU A 74 -23.63 -10.96 -3.80
CA GLU A 74 -24.77 -11.47 -3.04
C GLU A 74 -24.45 -12.86 -2.46
N GLY A 75 -24.77 -13.07 -1.18
CA GLY A 75 -24.55 -14.33 -0.47
C GLY A 75 -23.63 -14.23 0.75
N LYS A 76 -23.62 -15.28 1.57
CA LYS A 76 -22.72 -15.39 2.72
C LYS A 76 -21.29 -15.63 2.25
N ARG A 77 -20.31 -14.97 2.86
CA ARG A 77 -18.88 -15.19 2.57
C ARG A 77 -18.51 -16.63 2.92
N GLY A 78 -18.07 -17.41 1.92
CA GLY A 78 -17.56 -18.77 2.14
C GLY A 78 -16.25 -18.78 2.94
N GLN A 79 -15.98 -19.91 3.60
CA GLN A 79 -14.73 -20.16 4.31
C GLN A 79 -13.54 -20.08 3.33
N GLY A 80 -12.45 -19.42 3.73
CA GLY A 80 -11.25 -19.24 2.90
C GLY A 80 -11.24 -17.97 2.03
N ARG A 81 -12.36 -17.25 1.88
CA ARG A 81 -12.37 -15.95 1.19
C ARG A 81 -11.66 -14.89 2.05
N ALA A 82 -10.82 -14.08 1.41
CA ALA A 82 -10.12 -12.98 2.08
C ALA A 82 -11.10 -12.06 2.83
N ARG A 83 -10.77 -11.73 4.08
CA ARG A 83 -11.64 -10.91 4.94
C ARG A 83 -11.66 -9.44 4.54
N ARG A 84 -10.54 -8.92 4.03
CA ARG A 84 -10.41 -7.54 3.54
C ARG A 84 -10.75 -7.47 2.06
N ASN A 85 -11.64 -6.56 1.71
CA ASN A 85 -11.89 -6.14 0.35
C ASN A 85 -11.07 -4.89 0.03
N TRP A 86 -11.00 -4.55 -1.26
CA TRP A 86 -10.31 -3.35 -1.72
C TRP A 86 -10.87 -2.05 -1.11
N VAL A 87 -12.19 -2.00 -0.89
CA VAL A 87 -12.89 -0.87 -0.22
C VAL A 87 -12.45 -0.71 1.24
N ASP A 88 -12.12 -1.81 1.91
CA ASP A 88 -11.70 -1.77 3.32
C ASP A 88 -10.34 -1.09 3.48
N ASP A 89 -9.53 -1.04 2.43
CA ASP A 89 -8.23 -0.35 2.43
C ASP A 89 -8.36 1.18 2.27
N PHE A 90 -9.54 1.72 1.93
CA PHE A 90 -9.80 3.17 1.87
C PHE A 90 -10.42 3.73 3.16
N LYS A 91 -10.93 2.87 4.04
CA LYS A 91 -11.58 3.28 5.31
C LYS A 91 -10.59 3.42 6.48
N GLU A 92 -9.33 3.05 6.26
CA GLU A 92 -8.22 3.12 7.22
C GLU A 92 -7.36 4.36 6.94
#